data_AF-A0A2M7ZP74-F1
#
_entry.id   AF-A0A2M7ZP74-F1
#
_cell.length_a   1.000
_cell.length_b   1.000
_cell.length_c   1.000
_cell.angle_alpha   90.00
_cell.angle_beta   90.00
_cell.angle_gamma   90.00
#
_symmetry.space_group_name_H-M   'P 1'
#
loop_
_entity.id
_entity.type
_entity.pdbx_description
1 polymer ?
#
loop_
_entity_poly.entity_id
_entity_poly.type
_entity_poly.pdbx_seq_one_letter_code
_entity_poly.pdbx_strand_id
1 'polypeptide(L)'
;MDILRNYIKNKFGIDEPKFLEVLKMSPGAEGYLLGSLGELLFKEYVESLGYEAFRIKEKPEGGNNAKSEDARGDFYIRKKGNKKDEWFVVECKGVKSNSEKRSGLTKPSSCLTLLTKHIVDRDEHVKSIFKSGLNAYNKAKEDWEKKNKGAFPKFTWSKKNPGAGVPDLTSLWKSKAEIKKWLDSFSNKDFSENAYWDLTAPIRLLQTHMPSTRIDPITNIKSTGPLVSEFNILCVDLFLKTGKHEFVFVNSK
;
A
#
# COMPACT_ATOMS: atom_id res chain seq x y z
N MET A 1 -12.73 24.08 -21.18
CA MET A 1 -13.53 24.40 -19.97
C MET A 1 -15.01 24.11 -20.17
N ASP A 2 -15.60 24.35 -21.35
CA ASP A 2 -17.03 24.11 -21.58
C ASP A 2 -17.46 22.65 -21.46
N ILE A 3 -16.58 21.69 -21.77
CA ILE A 3 -16.89 20.25 -21.65
C ILE A 3 -17.17 19.86 -20.19
N LEU A 4 -16.34 20.31 -19.24
CA LEU A 4 -16.51 19.98 -17.81
C LEU A 4 -17.77 20.64 -17.25
N ARG A 5 -17.97 21.92 -17.55
CA ARG A 5 -19.19 22.67 -17.16
C ARG A 5 -20.45 22.00 -17.67
N ASN A 6 -20.47 21.65 -18.96
CA ASN A 6 -21.60 20.98 -19.58
C ASN A 6 -21.80 19.58 -18.99
N TYR A 7 -20.73 18.83 -18.73
CA TYR A 7 -20.82 17.53 -18.08
C TYR A 7 -21.46 17.64 -16.69
N ILE A 8 -20.97 18.56 -15.84
CA ILE A 8 -21.50 18.74 -14.48
C ILE A 8 -22.97 19.18 -14.53
N LYS A 9 -23.28 20.17 -15.38
CA LYS A 9 -24.66 20.66 -15.55
C LYS A 9 -25.59 19.56 -16.06
N ASN A 10 -25.20 18.82 -17.10
CA ASN A 10 -26.07 17.82 -17.73
C ASN A 10 -26.22 16.56 -16.87
N LYS A 11 -25.17 16.13 -16.17
CA LYS A 11 -25.20 14.89 -15.39
C LYS A 11 -25.77 15.12 -13.98
N PHE A 12 -25.49 16.26 -13.35
CA PHE A 12 -25.82 16.52 -11.95
C PHE A 12 -26.79 17.69 -11.74
N GLY A 13 -27.10 18.48 -12.77
CA GLY A 13 -28.04 19.61 -12.65
C GLY A 13 -27.52 20.78 -11.83
N ILE A 14 -26.22 20.85 -11.57
CA ILE A 14 -25.56 21.88 -10.74
C ILE A 14 -24.41 22.54 -11.48
N ASP A 15 -23.80 23.57 -10.88
CA ASP A 15 -22.60 24.24 -11.39
C ASP A 15 -21.30 23.71 -10.74
N GLU A 16 -20.15 24.16 -11.26
CA GLU A 16 -18.83 23.77 -10.78
C GLU A 16 -18.61 24.09 -9.29
N PRO A 17 -18.97 25.29 -8.77
CA PRO A 17 -18.83 25.60 -7.35
C PRO A 17 -19.62 24.65 -6.44
N LYS A 18 -20.89 24.38 -6.74
CA LYS A 18 -21.71 23.47 -5.92
C LYS A 18 -21.20 22.03 -6.02
N PHE A 19 -20.71 21.60 -7.19
CA PHE A 19 -20.08 20.30 -7.35
C PHE A 19 -18.83 20.15 -6.47
N LEU A 20 -17.97 21.18 -6.43
CA LEU A 20 -16.78 21.20 -5.58
C LEU A 20 -17.13 21.18 -4.09
N GLU A 21 -18.17 21.92 -3.67
CA GLU A 21 -18.66 21.92 -2.29
C GLU A 21 -19.08 20.51 -1.86
N VAL A 22 -19.89 19.82 -2.68
CA VAL A 22 -20.31 18.44 -2.42
C VAL A 22 -19.12 17.49 -2.34
N LEU A 23 -18.15 17.64 -3.25
CA LEU A 23 -16.97 16.79 -3.27
C LEU A 23 -16.15 16.93 -1.97
N LYS A 24 -15.88 18.17 -1.54
CA LYS A 24 -15.16 18.46 -0.29
C LYS A 24 -15.88 17.94 0.96
N MET A 25 -17.21 17.89 0.93
CA MET A 25 -18.02 17.34 2.03
C MET A 25 -18.03 15.81 2.05
N SER A 26 -17.57 15.14 0.99
CA SER A 26 -17.63 13.68 0.84
C SER A 26 -16.23 13.07 0.67
N PRO A 27 -15.54 12.76 1.79
CA PRO A 27 -14.24 12.08 1.75
C PRO A 27 -14.26 10.76 0.98
N GLY A 28 -15.40 10.07 0.97
CA GLY A 28 -15.59 8.84 0.20
C GLY A 28 -15.53 9.10 -1.31
N ALA A 29 -16.19 10.15 -1.80
CA ALA A 29 -16.18 10.50 -3.22
C ALA A 29 -14.78 10.93 -3.69
N GLU A 30 -14.09 11.75 -2.89
CA GLU A 30 -12.68 12.11 -3.14
C GLU A 30 -11.79 10.88 -3.18
N GLY A 31 -11.97 9.94 -2.23
CA GLY A 31 -11.23 8.69 -2.20
C GLY A 31 -11.43 7.83 -3.45
N TYR A 32 -12.66 7.71 -3.96
CA TYR A 32 -12.94 6.97 -5.19
C TYR A 32 -12.34 7.63 -6.44
N LEU A 33 -12.39 8.96 -6.52
CA LEU A 33 -11.75 9.71 -7.60
C LEU A 33 -10.23 9.54 -7.57
N LEU A 34 -9.61 9.67 -6.39
CA LEU A 34 -8.17 9.46 -6.22
C LEU A 34 -7.75 8.04 -6.59
N GLY A 35 -8.52 7.02 -6.20
CA GLY A 35 -8.27 5.64 -6.61
C GLY A 35 -8.35 5.45 -8.13
N SER A 36 -9.42 5.95 -8.74
CA SER A 36 -9.62 5.85 -10.20
C SER A 36 -8.55 6.62 -10.99
N LEU A 37 -8.10 7.77 -10.47
CA LEU A 37 -7.02 8.55 -11.05
C LEU A 37 -5.69 7.80 -10.96
N GLY A 38 -5.36 7.23 -9.81
CA GLY A 38 -4.14 6.44 -9.62
C GLY A 38 -4.08 5.24 -10.56
N GLU A 39 -5.21 4.54 -10.77
CA GLU A 39 -5.31 3.45 -11.75
C GLU A 39 -5.07 3.92 -13.20
N LEU A 40 -5.68 5.03 -13.59
CA LEU A 40 -5.51 5.59 -14.94
C LEU A 40 -4.04 5.95 -15.20
N LEU A 41 -3.43 6.67 -14.26
CA LEU A 41 -2.03 7.10 -14.36
C LEU A 41 -1.07 5.90 -14.28
N PHE A 42 -1.41 4.86 -13.52
CA PHE A 42 -0.65 3.61 -13.51
C PHE A 42 -0.63 2.95 -14.90
N LYS A 43 -1.80 2.88 -15.57
CA LYS A 43 -1.91 2.31 -16.91
C LYS A 43 -1.02 3.08 -17.89
N GLU A 44 -1.12 4.41 -17.92
CA GLU A 44 -0.27 5.26 -18.75
C GLU A 44 1.23 5.05 -18.45
N TYR A 45 1.58 4.97 -17.17
CA TYR A 45 2.95 4.71 -16.72
C TYR A 45 3.50 3.39 -17.28
N VAL A 46 2.80 2.26 -17.09
CA VAL A 46 3.32 0.97 -17.59
C VAL A 46 3.30 0.88 -19.11
N GLU A 47 2.35 1.53 -19.77
CA GLU A 47 2.30 1.59 -21.23
C GLU A 47 3.48 2.36 -21.82
N SER A 48 3.91 3.43 -21.13
CA SER A 48 5.13 4.19 -21.46
C SER A 48 6.40 3.35 -21.29
N LEU A 49 6.40 2.38 -20.38
CA LEU A 49 7.50 1.42 -20.18
C LEU A 49 7.49 0.25 -21.18
N GLY A 50 6.58 0.26 -22.16
CA GLY A 50 6.49 -0.79 -23.18
C GLY A 50 5.70 -2.02 -22.75
N TYR A 51 4.81 -1.89 -21.75
CA TYR A 51 3.85 -2.93 -21.39
C TYR A 51 2.48 -2.66 -22.03
N GLU A 52 1.71 -3.71 -22.24
CA GLU A 52 0.27 -3.62 -22.47
C GLU A 52 -0.44 -3.82 -21.13
N ALA A 53 -1.51 -3.06 -20.88
CA ALA A 53 -2.24 -3.06 -19.63
C ALA A 53 -3.75 -3.06 -19.86
N PHE A 54 -4.41 -4.11 -19.38
CA PHE A 54 -5.85 -4.30 -19.47
C PHE A 54 -6.46 -4.27 -18.08
N ARG A 55 -7.57 -3.56 -17.91
CA ARG A 55 -8.33 -3.68 -16.67
C ARG A 55 -8.83 -5.10 -16.53
N ILE A 56 -8.95 -5.61 -15.31
CA ILE A 56 -9.38 -7.01 -15.10
C ILE A 56 -10.74 -7.34 -15.75
N LYS A 57 -11.62 -6.33 -15.85
CA LYS A 57 -12.93 -6.43 -16.52
C LYS A 57 -12.86 -6.52 -18.05
N GLU A 58 -11.77 -6.05 -18.66
CA GLU A 58 -11.60 -6.03 -20.12
C GLU A 58 -11.25 -7.43 -20.67
N LYS A 59 -10.72 -8.34 -19.83
CA LYS A 59 -10.32 -9.73 -20.16
C LYS A 59 -9.47 -9.85 -21.44
N PRO A 60 -8.13 -9.93 -21.36
CA PRO A 60 -7.29 -9.95 -22.55
C PRO A 60 -7.58 -11.16 -23.46
N GLU A 61 -7.43 -10.97 -24.77
CA GLU A 61 -7.52 -12.06 -25.76
C GLU A 61 -6.40 -13.10 -25.53
N GLY A 62 -6.73 -14.39 -25.70
CA GLY A 62 -5.75 -15.49 -25.59
C GLY A 62 -5.68 -16.19 -24.23
N GLY A 63 -6.56 -15.86 -23.29
CA GLY A 63 -6.61 -16.46 -21.95
C GLY A 63 -5.96 -15.58 -20.89
N ASN A 64 -6.39 -15.76 -19.64
CA ASN A 64 -5.96 -15.01 -18.45
C ASN A 64 -5.44 -15.96 -17.34
N ASN A 65 -4.83 -17.08 -17.73
CA ASN A 65 -4.46 -18.19 -16.83
C ASN A 65 -3.28 -17.89 -15.90
N ALA A 66 -2.84 -16.63 -15.82
CA ALA A 66 -1.62 -16.24 -15.13
C ALA A 66 -1.59 -16.51 -13.61
N LYS A 67 -2.74 -16.72 -12.95
CA LYS A 67 -2.74 -17.04 -11.51
C LYS A 67 -3.85 -17.97 -11.02
N SER A 68 -5.07 -17.89 -11.58
CA SER A 68 -6.21 -18.81 -11.41
C SER A 68 -7.50 -18.09 -11.88
N GLU A 69 -8.65 -18.76 -11.88
CA GLU A 69 -9.97 -18.11 -11.98
C GLU A 69 -10.21 -17.07 -10.87
N ASP A 70 -9.45 -17.13 -9.78
CA ASP A 70 -9.53 -16.26 -8.60
C ASP A 70 -8.54 -15.08 -8.59
N ALA A 71 -7.97 -14.69 -9.74
CA ALA A 71 -7.18 -13.46 -9.81
C ALA A 71 -8.05 -12.24 -9.43
N ARG A 72 -7.64 -11.48 -8.41
CA ARG A 72 -8.40 -10.33 -7.86
C ARG A 72 -7.54 -9.06 -7.79
N GLY A 73 -6.92 -8.71 -8.92
CA GLY A 73 -6.23 -7.44 -9.12
C GLY A 73 -7.06 -6.41 -9.89
N ASP A 74 -6.50 -5.23 -10.11
CA ASP A 74 -7.08 -4.16 -10.92
C ASP A 74 -6.71 -4.31 -12.41
N PHE A 75 -5.49 -4.79 -12.70
CA PHE A 75 -4.94 -4.90 -14.06
C PHE A 75 -4.28 -6.25 -14.36
N TYR A 76 -4.34 -6.63 -15.64
CA TYR A 76 -3.39 -7.55 -16.27
C TYR A 76 -2.35 -6.73 -17.03
N ILE A 77 -1.05 -7.02 -16.81
CA ILE A 77 0.04 -6.41 -17.56
C ILE A 77 0.95 -7.46 -18.19
N ARG A 78 1.49 -7.15 -19.38
CA ARG A 78 2.49 -7.99 -20.06
C ARG A 78 3.39 -7.11 -20.91
N LYS A 79 4.62 -7.54 -21.21
CA LYS A 79 5.50 -6.80 -22.13
C LYS A 79 4.91 -6.81 -23.54
N LYS A 80 4.84 -5.66 -24.21
CA LYS A 80 4.33 -5.55 -25.58
C LYS A 80 5.07 -6.51 -26.52
N GLY A 81 4.32 -7.21 -27.35
CA GLY A 81 4.85 -8.19 -28.30
C GLY A 81 5.15 -9.57 -27.72
N ASN A 82 4.97 -9.79 -26.41
CA ASN A 82 4.99 -11.14 -25.87
C ASN A 82 3.73 -11.90 -26.34
N LYS A 83 3.93 -13.03 -27.01
CA LYS A 83 2.83 -13.88 -27.52
C LYS A 83 2.41 -14.97 -26.54
N LYS A 84 3.14 -15.15 -25.44
CA LYS A 84 2.82 -16.15 -24.41
C LYS A 84 1.78 -15.60 -23.44
N ASP A 85 0.95 -16.49 -22.89
CA ASP A 85 -0.01 -16.21 -21.81
C ASP A 85 0.72 -16.02 -20.46
N GLU A 86 1.56 -14.99 -20.38
CA GLU A 86 2.42 -14.65 -19.24
C GLU A 86 2.03 -13.27 -18.67
N TRP A 87 0.76 -13.13 -18.28
CA TRP A 87 0.27 -11.91 -17.66
C TRP A 87 0.73 -11.80 -16.19
N PHE A 88 0.92 -10.57 -15.72
CA PHE A 88 0.99 -10.27 -14.30
C PHE A 88 -0.30 -9.58 -13.89
N VAL A 89 -0.86 -10.05 -12.77
CA VAL A 89 -1.99 -9.40 -12.12
C VAL A 89 -1.44 -8.34 -11.16
N VAL A 90 -1.92 -7.11 -11.30
CA VAL A 90 -1.49 -5.96 -10.49
C VAL A 90 -2.66 -5.41 -9.69
N GLU A 91 -2.49 -5.27 -8.39
CA GLU A 91 -3.38 -4.52 -7.51
C GLU A 91 -2.82 -3.10 -7.34
N CYS A 92 -3.61 -2.08 -7.64
CA CYS A 92 -3.25 -0.67 -7.47
C CYS A 92 -3.91 -0.11 -6.20
N LYS A 93 -3.13 0.58 -5.37
CA LYS A 93 -3.63 1.23 -4.16
C LYS A 93 -3.03 2.60 -3.96
N GLY A 94 -3.86 3.53 -3.49
CA GLY A 94 -3.37 4.76 -2.87
C GLY A 94 -2.91 4.51 -1.44
N VAL A 95 -1.98 5.33 -0.97
CA VAL A 95 -1.62 5.43 0.45
C VAL A 95 -2.74 6.08 1.29
N LYS A 96 -2.82 5.72 2.56
CA LYS A 96 -3.78 6.31 3.51
C LYS A 96 -3.40 7.74 3.84
N SER A 97 -4.38 8.62 3.84
CA SER A 97 -4.16 10.03 4.17
C SER A 97 -3.90 10.28 5.66
N ASN A 98 -4.44 9.43 6.57
CA ASN A 98 -4.41 9.65 8.02
C ASN A 98 -3.46 8.72 8.82
N SER A 99 -2.51 8.07 8.15
CA SER A 99 -1.59 7.10 8.77
C SER A 99 -0.85 7.65 9.98
N GLU A 100 -0.33 8.86 9.84
CA GLU A 100 0.53 9.51 10.82
C GLU A 100 -0.24 9.84 12.09
N LYS A 101 -1.48 10.32 11.95
CA LYS A 101 -2.41 10.52 13.07
C LYS A 101 -2.67 9.21 13.82
N ARG A 102 -2.98 8.13 13.10
CA ARG A 102 -3.26 6.81 13.70
C ARG A 102 -2.02 6.21 14.37
N SER A 103 -0.83 6.53 13.87
CA SER A 103 0.45 6.12 14.43
C SER A 103 1.00 7.09 15.49
N GLY A 104 0.28 8.17 15.83
CA GLY A 104 0.68 9.13 16.85
C GLY A 104 1.87 10.03 16.46
N LEU A 105 2.21 10.13 15.17
CA LEU A 105 3.37 10.89 14.70
C LEU A 105 3.18 12.41 14.75
N THR A 106 1.99 12.88 15.12
CA THR A 106 1.75 14.29 15.46
C THR A 106 2.46 14.74 16.75
N LYS A 107 3.16 13.82 17.44
CA LYS A 107 3.96 14.09 18.62
C LYS A 107 5.44 13.81 18.33
N PRO A 108 6.34 14.80 18.49
CA PRO A 108 7.78 14.59 18.31
C PRO A 108 8.36 13.45 19.14
N SER A 109 7.85 13.21 20.35
CA SER A 109 8.27 12.09 21.21
C SER A 109 7.92 10.71 20.61
N SER A 110 6.77 10.59 19.96
CA SER A 110 6.38 9.39 19.22
C SER A 110 7.26 9.19 17.99
N CYS A 111 7.61 10.26 17.28
CA CYS A 111 8.58 10.21 16.18
C CYS A 111 9.96 9.73 16.66
N LEU A 112 10.47 10.28 17.76
CA LEU A 112 11.74 9.85 18.35
C LEU A 112 11.73 8.36 18.70
N THR A 113 10.64 7.88 19.28
CA THR A 113 10.46 6.46 19.64
C THR A 113 10.47 5.57 18.40
N LEU A 114 9.70 5.93 17.37
CA LEU A 114 9.64 5.20 16.10
C LEU A 114 11.02 5.15 15.43
N LEU A 115 11.67 6.30 15.27
CA LEU A 115 12.97 6.39 14.61
C LEU A 115 14.06 5.62 15.37
N THR A 116 14.15 5.81 16.69
CA THR A 116 15.13 5.07 17.52
C THR A 116 14.99 3.56 17.34
N LYS A 117 13.76 3.06 17.34
CA LYS A 117 13.44 1.65 17.17
C LYS A 117 13.86 1.07 15.81
N HIS A 118 13.84 1.87 14.74
CA HIS A 118 14.19 1.43 13.38
C HIS A 118 15.66 1.71 12.98
N ILE A 119 16.38 2.47 13.80
CA ILE A 119 17.76 2.91 13.53
C ILE A 119 18.72 2.35 14.57
N VAL A 120 18.53 2.75 15.83
CA VAL A 120 19.45 2.46 16.95
C VAL A 120 19.19 1.06 17.47
N ASP A 121 17.93 0.74 17.77
CA ASP A 121 17.53 -0.55 18.35
C ASP A 121 17.15 -1.57 17.28
N ARG A 122 17.58 -1.35 16.03
CA ARG A 122 17.11 -2.09 14.86
C ARG A 122 17.34 -3.58 15.00
N ASP A 123 18.54 -4.00 15.39
CA ASP A 123 18.89 -5.42 15.47
C ASP A 123 18.02 -6.16 16.48
N GLU A 124 17.75 -5.54 17.63
CA GLU A 124 16.84 -6.08 18.64
C GLU A 124 15.40 -6.11 18.11
N HIS A 125 14.98 -5.04 17.44
CA HIS A 125 13.64 -4.95 16.87
C HIS A 125 13.40 -6.02 15.79
N VAL A 126 14.34 -6.21 14.86
CA VAL A 126 14.33 -7.24 13.81
C VAL A 126 14.23 -8.63 14.42
N LYS A 127 15.06 -8.94 15.43
CA LYS A 127 15.02 -10.22 16.16
C LYS A 127 13.66 -10.44 16.83
N SER A 128 13.13 -9.40 17.46
CA SER A 128 11.84 -9.45 18.16
C SER A 128 10.67 -9.74 17.20
N ILE A 129 10.61 -9.04 16.06
CA ILE A 129 9.58 -9.25 15.04
C ILE A 129 9.68 -10.65 14.43
N PHE A 130 10.89 -11.10 14.07
CA PHE A 130 11.09 -12.45 13.54
C PHE A 130 10.62 -13.53 14.53
N LYS A 131 11.01 -13.41 15.81
CA LYS A 131 10.58 -14.35 16.86
C LYS A 131 9.07 -14.35 17.04
N SER A 132 8.45 -13.17 17.05
CA SER A 132 6.99 -13.03 17.16
C SER A 132 6.27 -13.71 15.99
N GLY A 133 6.74 -13.48 14.75
CA GLY A 133 6.19 -14.11 13.55
C GLY A 133 6.33 -15.62 13.54
N LEU A 134 7.51 -16.13 13.93
CA LEU A 134 7.75 -17.58 14.01
C LEU A 134 6.85 -18.24 15.05
N ASN A 135 6.67 -17.60 16.21
CA ASN A 135 5.76 -18.11 17.25
C ASN A 135 4.31 -18.13 16.76
N ALA A 136 3.86 -17.07 16.10
CA ALA A 136 2.51 -17.00 15.53
C ALA A 136 2.30 -18.07 14.44
N TYR A 137 3.31 -18.28 13.59
CA TYR A 137 3.32 -19.33 12.59
C TYR A 137 3.22 -20.72 13.21
N ASN A 138 4.07 -21.04 14.19
CA ASN A 138 4.09 -22.36 14.83
C ASN A 138 2.75 -22.67 15.49
N LYS A 139 2.15 -21.68 16.17
CA LYS A 139 0.83 -21.83 16.77
C LYS A 139 -0.25 -22.11 15.72
N ALA A 140 -0.29 -21.30 14.65
CA ALA A 140 -1.26 -21.47 13.57
C ALA A 140 -1.11 -22.83 12.86
N LYS A 141 0.13 -23.26 12.65
CA LYS A 141 0.47 -24.58 12.09
C LYS A 141 -0.05 -25.71 12.98
N GLU A 142 0.28 -25.69 14.27
CA GLU A 142 -0.14 -26.71 15.23
C GLU A 142 -1.67 -26.80 15.31
N ASP A 143 -2.35 -25.66 15.40
CA ASP A 143 -3.82 -25.60 15.45
C ASP A 143 -4.48 -26.12 14.16
N TRP A 144 -3.84 -25.92 13.01
CA TRP A 144 -4.31 -26.40 11.71
C TRP A 144 -4.08 -27.91 11.54
N GLU A 145 -2.89 -28.41 11.87
CA GLU A 145 -2.50 -29.82 11.74
C GLU A 145 -3.32 -30.73 12.67
N LYS A 146 -3.83 -30.21 13.80
CA LYS A 146 -4.78 -30.94 14.65
C LYS A 146 -6.12 -31.28 13.97
N LYS A 147 -6.51 -30.50 12.94
CA LYS A 147 -7.85 -30.55 12.34
C LYS A 147 -7.84 -30.97 10.86
N ASN A 148 -6.68 -31.01 10.23
CA ASN A 148 -6.54 -31.19 8.79
C ASN A 148 -5.42 -32.19 8.47
N LYS A 149 -5.56 -32.90 7.34
CA LYS A 149 -4.49 -33.70 6.74
C LYS A 149 -3.84 -32.89 5.62
N GLY A 150 -2.51 -32.90 5.52
CA GLY A 150 -1.78 -32.19 4.47
C GLY A 150 -0.58 -31.42 5.00
N ALA A 151 0.03 -30.60 4.13
CA ALA A 151 1.18 -29.78 4.47
C ALA A 151 0.77 -28.33 4.74
N PHE A 152 1.07 -27.82 5.93
CA PHE A 152 0.93 -26.40 6.22
C PHE A 152 1.97 -25.58 5.43
N PRO A 153 1.64 -24.36 4.94
CA PRO A 153 2.58 -23.52 4.22
C PRO A 153 3.90 -23.30 4.98
N LYS A 154 5.03 -23.19 4.27
CA LYS A 154 6.34 -22.96 4.90
C LYS A 154 6.46 -21.52 5.42
N PHE A 155 7.13 -21.35 6.56
CA PHE A 155 7.51 -20.03 7.04
C PHE A 155 8.61 -19.41 6.17
N THR A 156 8.44 -18.16 5.75
CA THR A 156 9.32 -17.51 4.74
C THR A 156 10.09 -16.30 5.25
N TRP A 157 9.86 -15.85 6.50
CA TRP A 157 10.58 -14.68 7.01
C TRP A 157 12.05 -15.01 7.28
N SER A 158 12.90 -13.99 7.26
CA SER A 158 14.34 -14.10 7.52
C SER A 158 14.86 -12.87 8.25
N LYS A 159 16.14 -12.86 8.68
CA LYS A 159 16.75 -11.64 9.25
C LYS A 159 16.74 -10.45 8.27
N LYS A 160 16.84 -10.72 6.96
CA LYS A 160 16.81 -9.70 5.91
C LYS A 160 15.40 -9.25 5.55
N ASN A 161 14.40 -10.11 5.77
CA ASN A 161 12.99 -9.81 5.59
C ASN A 161 12.22 -10.32 6.82
N PRO A 162 12.30 -9.61 7.96
CA PRO A 162 11.77 -10.10 9.23
C PRO A 162 10.25 -10.02 9.33
N GLY A 163 9.57 -9.46 8.33
CA GLY A 163 8.14 -9.19 8.32
C GLY A 163 7.84 -7.74 7.93
N ALA A 164 6.54 -7.42 7.85
CA ALA A 164 6.08 -6.08 7.46
C ALA A 164 6.44 -5.01 8.50
N GLY A 165 6.56 -3.75 8.05
CA GLY A 165 6.68 -2.60 8.95
C GLY A 165 8.06 -2.41 9.59
N VAL A 166 9.13 -2.90 8.96
CA VAL A 166 10.52 -2.76 9.44
C VAL A 166 11.37 -1.99 8.42
N PRO A 167 11.09 -0.69 8.18
CA PRO A 167 11.92 0.12 7.27
C PRO A 167 13.38 0.12 7.72
N ASP A 168 14.31 0.07 6.78
CA ASP A 168 15.73 0.26 7.07
C ASP A 168 16.09 1.73 6.99
N LEU A 169 16.41 2.30 8.15
CA LEU A 169 16.76 3.71 8.30
C LEU A 169 18.19 3.88 8.84
N THR A 170 18.98 2.79 8.91
CA THR A 170 20.30 2.75 9.59
C THR A 170 21.32 3.72 9.03
N SER A 171 21.17 4.16 7.79
CA SER A 171 22.07 5.12 7.13
C SER A 171 21.75 6.58 7.44
N LEU A 172 20.60 6.88 8.05
CA LEU A 172 20.13 8.26 8.19
C LEU A 172 20.66 8.97 9.45
N TRP A 173 20.77 8.26 10.58
CA TRP A 173 21.27 8.80 11.84
C TRP A 173 22.06 7.74 12.61
N LYS A 174 23.04 8.17 13.42
CA LYS A 174 23.94 7.26 14.16
C LYS A 174 23.49 6.99 15.59
N SER A 175 22.66 7.86 16.17
CA SER A 175 22.28 7.76 17.58
C SER A 175 20.93 8.39 17.89
N LYS A 176 20.34 8.00 19.03
CA LYS A 176 19.12 8.62 19.58
C LYS A 176 19.29 10.12 19.81
N ALA A 177 20.48 10.57 20.24
CA ALA A 177 20.78 11.98 20.47
C ALA A 177 20.75 12.78 19.15
N GLU A 178 21.27 12.21 18.07
CA GLU A 178 21.24 12.83 16.74
C GLU A 178 19.82 12.93 16.19
N ILE A 179 19.02 11.87 16.33
CA ILE A 179 17.59 11.88 15.97
C ILE A 179 16.85 12.97 16.75
N LYS A 180 17.10 13.05 18.07
CA LYS A 180 16.48 14.06 18.91
C LYS A 180 16.87 15.48 18.47
N LYS A 181 18.15 15.73 18.24
CA LYS A 181 18.65 17.04 17.76
C LYS A 181 18.00 17.42 16.43
N TRP A 182 17.83 16.47 15.52
CA TRP A 182 17.16 16.69 14.25
C TRP A 182 15.66 17.01 14.45
N LEU A 183 14.95 16.25 15.27
CA LEU A 183 13.54 16.53 15.60
C LEU A 183 13.34 17.89 16.28
N ASP A 184 14.25 18.26 17.18
CA ASP A 184 14.23 19.56 17.88
C ASP A 184 14.51 20.75 16.96
N SER A 185 14.98 20.52 15.71
CA SER A 185 15.17 21.58 14.72
C SER A 185 13.86 22.04 14.07
N PHE A 186 12.78 21.27 14.25
CA PHE A 186 11.43 21.61 13.77
C PHE A 186 10.59 22.21 14.89
N SER A 187 9.62 23.04 14.50
CA SER A 187 8.62 23.57 15.42
C SER A 187 7.51 22.54 15.69
N ASN A 188 6.77 22.71 16.78
CA ASN A 188 5.59 21.87 17.06
C ASN A 188 4.51 21.97 15.96
N LYS A 189 4.48 23.06 15.18
CA LYS A 189 3.53 23.24 14.07
C LYS A 189 3.81 22.29 12.91
N ASP A 190 5.07 21.89 12.73
CA ASP A 190 5.50 20.98 11.66
C ASP A 190 5.02 19.55 11.88
N PHE A 191 4.52 19.23 13.09
CA PHE A 191 3.88 17.97 13.44
C PHE A 191 2.36 18.09 13.62
N SER A 192 1.78 19.25 13.27
CA SER A 192 0.32 19.44 13.33
C SER A 192 -0.40 18.57 12.29
N GLU A 193 -1.68 18.27 12.50
CA GLU A 193 -2.48 17.55 11.50
C GLU A 193 -2.44 18.27 10.14
N ASN A 194 -2.53 19.60 10.13
CA ASN A 194 -2.45 20.38 8.89
C ASN A 194 -1.12 20.19 8.17
N ALA A 195 0.00 20.14 8.87
CA ALA A 195 1.30 19.87 8.22
C ALA A 195 1.33 18.51 7.49
N TYR A 196 0.60 17.52 8.00
CA TYR A 196 0.44 16.22 7.32
C TYR A 196 -0.49 16.31 6.11
N TRP A 197 -1.61 17.02 6.24
CA TRP A 197 -2.56 17.22 5.13
C TRP A 197 -1.95 18.05 4.00
N ASP A 198 -1.15 19.05 4.35
CA ASP A 198 -0.48 19.99 3.43
C ASP A 198 0.85 19.44 2.90
N LEU A 199 1.20 18.19 3.25
CA LEU A 199 2.40 17.52 2.77
C LEU A 199 3.73 18.24 3.14
N THR A 200 3.74 18.96 4.26
CA THR A 200 4.90 19.72 4.77
C THR A 200 5.56 19.10 6.00
N ALA A 201 4.91 18.11 6.64
CA ALA A 201 5.45 17.43 7.82
C ALA A 201 6.81 16.73 7.54
N PRO A 202 7.74 16.73 8.52
CA PRO A 202 9.12 16.28 8.33
C PRO A 202 9.25 14.76 8.18
N ILE A 203 8.28 14.00 8.69
CA ILE A 203 8.21 12.54 8.57
C ILE A 203 6.82 12.20 8.08
N ARG A 204 6.69 11.37 7.04
CA ARG A 204 5.40 10.86 6.55
C ARG A 204 5.45 9.35 6.43
N LEU A 205 4.36 8.69 6.77
CA LEU A 205 4.25 7.23 6.82
C LEU A 205 3.52 6.70 5.60
N LEU A 206 4.20 5.86 4.83
CA LEU A 206 3.59 5.10 3.74
C LEU A 206 2.86 3.90 4.34
N GLN A 207 1.53 3.94 4.36
CA GLN A 207 0.70 2.82 4.77
C GLN A 207 -0.52 2.74 3.86
N THR A 208 -0.86 1.54 3.40
CA THR A 208 -2.06 1.30 2.58
C THR A 208 -3.12 0.51 3.35
N HIS A 209 -4.37 0.54 2.87
CA HIS A 209 -5.41 -0.38 3.35
C HIS A 209 -5.11 -1.78 2.80
N MET A 210 -5.01 -2.75 3.70
CA MET A 210 -5.04 -4.15 3.30
C MET A 210 -6.52 -4.58 3.17
N PRO A 211 -6.88 -5.38 2.16
CA PRO A 211 -8.23 -5.88 2.01
C PRO A 211 -8.69 -6.64 3.25
N SER A 212 -9.96 -6.45 3.60
CA SER A 212 -10.58 -7.10 4.76
C SER A 212 -10.86 -8.57 4.49
N THR A 213 -10.48 -9.43 5.45
CA THR A 213 -10.95 -10.80 5.62
C THR A 213 -10.97 -11.63 4.32
N ARG A 214 -9.85 -12.23 3.98
CA ARG A 214 -9.73 -13.27 2.95
C ARG A 214 -9.66 -14.64 3.60
N ILE A 215 -10.01 -15.68 2.88
CA ILE A 215 -9.83 -17.07 3.32
C ILE A 215 -8.75 -17.67 2.44
N ASP A 216 -7.66 -18.11 3.04
CA ASP A 216 -6.59 -18.78 2.31
C ASP A 216 -7.11 -20.11 1.72
N PRO A 217 -6.96 -20.37 0.42
CA PRO A 217 -7.58 -21.52 -0.24
C PRO A 217 -6.97 -22.87 0.19
N ILE A 218 -5.76 -22.88 0.74
CA ILE A 218 -5.07 -24.11 1.17
C ILE A 218 -5.45 -24.44 2.61
N THR A 219 -5.38 -23.45 3.49
CA THR A 219 -5.53 -23.64 4.94
C THR A 219 -6.93 -23.33 5.45
N ASN A 220 -7.78 -22.67 4.65
CA ASN A 220 -9.08 -22.12 5.05
C ASN A 220 -9.01 -21.14 6.24
N ILE A 221 -7.84 -20.60 6.53
CA ILE A 221 -7.64 -19.63 7.61
C ILE A 221 -8.07 -18.25 7.11
N LYS A 222 -8.83 -17.52 7.95
CA LYS A 222 -9.14 -16.12 7.70
C LYS A 222 -7.86 -15.28 7.85
N SER A 223 -7.46 -14.62 6.78
CA SER A 223 -6.34 -13.69 6.73
C SER A 223 -6.83 -12.25 6.59
N THR A 224 -6.08 -11.32 7.19
CA THR A 224 -6.24 -9.89 6.97
C THR A 224 -5.08 -9.42 6.11
N GLY A 225 -5.31 -9.34 4.80
CA GLY A 225 -4.24 -9.13 3.82
C GLY A 225 -4.60 -9.72 2.47
N PRO A 226 -4.00 -9.20 1.39
CA PRO A 226 -4.11 -9.82 0.09
C PRO A 226 -3.39 -11.16 0.10
N LEU A 227 -3.94 -12.16 -0.59
CA LEU A 227 -3.29 -13.45 -0.71
C LEU A 227 -2.25 -13.41 -1.82
N VAL A 228 -1.12 -14.09 -1.63
CA VAL A 228 -0.09 -14.25 -2.67
C VAL A 228 -0.67 -14.86 -3.95
N SER A 229 -1.77 -15.60 -3.86
CA SER A 229 -2.50 -16.15 -5.01
C SER A 229 -3.36 -15.14 -5.77
N GLU A 230 -3.75 -14.00 -5.19
CA GLU A 230 -4.72 -13.07 -5.79
C GLU A 230 -4.10 -12.13 -6.83
N PHE A 231 -2.87 -11.65 -6.60
CA PHE A 231 -2.15 -10.78 -7.55
C PHE A 231 -0.63 -10.98 -7.46
N ASN A 232 0.10 -10.68 -8.54
CA ASN A 232 1.57 -10.80 -8.62
C ASN A 232 2.29 -9.58 -8.02
N ILE A 233 1.71 -8.39 -8.22
CA ILE A 233 2.36 -7.12 -7.90
C ILE A 233 1.35 -6.25 -7.16
N LEU A 234 1.76 -5.68 -6.02
CA LEU A 234 1.06 -4.55 -5.43
C LEU A 234 1.76 -3.27 -5.89
N CYS A 235 1.03 -2.43 -6.61
CA CYS A 235 1.44 -1.09 -6.99
C CYS A 235 0.85 -0.09 -6.00
N VAL A 236 1.68 0.82 -5.48
CA VAL A 236 1.26 1.87 -4.56
C VAL A 236 1.55 3.23 -5.17
N ASP A 237 0.50 4.05 -5.33
CA ASP A 237 0.59 5.47 -5.69
C ASP A 237 0.90 6.31 -4.44
N LEU A 238 2.00 7.05 -4.51
CA LEU A 238 2.53 7.86 -3.41
C LEU A 238 1.99 9.29 -3.36
N PHE A 239 1.08 9.70 -4.25
CA PHE A 239 0.61 11.09 -4.36
C PHE A 239 0.22 11.74 -3.04
N LEU A 240 -0.57 11.06 -2.20
CA LEU A 240 -0.99 11.57 -0.89
C LEU A 240 0.14 11.69 0.15
N LYS A 241 1.38 11.37 -0.22
CA LYS A 241 2.57 11.45 0.64
C LYS A 241 3.71 12.22 0.00
N THR A 242 3.81 12.30 -1.32
CA THR A 242 4.89 13.04 -2.00
C THR A 242 4.39 14.24 -2.80
N GLY A 243 3.08 14.36 -3.03
CA GLY A 243 2.48 15.37 -3.91
C GLY A 243 2.67 15.08 -5.40
N LYS A 244 3.23 13.91 -5.73
CA LYS A 244 3.49 13.45 -7.10
C LYS A 244 2.97 12.04 -7.29
N HIS A 245 2.41 11.74 -8.46
CA HIS A 245 2.05 10.37 -8.82
C HIS A 245 3.33 9.59 -9.12
N GLU A 246 3.86 8.96 -8.08
CA GLU A 246 5.04 8.09 -8.12
C GLU A 246 4.58 6.70 -7.71
N PHE A 247 4.92 5.70 -8.53
CA PHE A 247 4.50 4.32 -8.33
C PHE A 247 5.63 3.49 -7.75
N VAL A 248 5.39 2.86 -6.59
CA VAL A 248 6.30 1.88 -6.01
C VAL A 248 5.66 0.49 -6.03
N PHE A 249 6.50 -0.51 -6.22
CA PHE A 249 6.05 -1.88 -6.43
C PHE A 249 6.51 -2.78 -5.28
N VAL A 250 5.58 -3.58 -4.77
CA VAL A 250 5.86 -4.64 -3.81
C VAL A 250 5.60 -5.96 -4.51
N ASN A 251 6.62 -6.81 -4.54
CA ASN A 251 6.50 -8.17 -5.05
C ASN A 251 5.67 -9.02 -4.07
N SER A 252 4.80 -9.88 -4.59
CA SER A 252 4.04 -10.84 -3.78
C SER A 252 4.86 -12.05 -3.30
N LYS A 253 6.18 -12.09 -3.55
CA LYS A 253 7.08 -13.20 -3.17
C LYS A 253 7.57 -13.12 -1.73
#